data_AF-A0A4R8KB75-F1
#
_entry.id   AF-A0A4R8KB75-F1
#
_cell.length_a   1.000
_cell.length_b   1.000
_cell.length_c   1.000
_cell.angle_alpha   90.00
_cell.angle_beta   90.00
_cell.angle_gamma   90.00
#
_symmetry.space_group_name_H-M   'P 1'
#
loop_
_entity.id
_entity.type
_entity.pdbx_description
1 polymer ?
#
loop_
_entity_poly.entity_id
_entity_poly.type
_entity_poly.pdbx_seq_one_letter_code
_entity_poly.pdbx_strand_id
1 'polypeptide(L)'
;MTTKDTGSVSEELIKQLRRNERMSLTPWARHDFKMAADLIEQQEAARIRELEAAASAQATVGAVAWMLRIGDSDVWTYTRLESDADFYGKQSGLKYEKRPLYAAPTASDAWQPIETAPKDGTNILIRFGLDGVSQAKFTPGWAWPWQFIDTNDGVTWMLNRAVDGPGGPSHWMPLPAAPAALFQQKEAS
;
A
#
# COMPACT_ATOMS: atom_id res chain seq x y z
N MET A 1 12.20 -25.94 1.24
CA MET A 1 13.11 -24.99 0.56
C MET A 1 12.95 -23.66 1.27
N THR A 2 13.82 -23.36 2.23
CA THR A 2 13.74 -22.17 3.09
C THR A 2 14.33 -20.98 2.35
N THR A 3 13.50 -19.99 2.01
CA THR A 3 13.95 -18.70 1.53
C THR A 3 14.74 -18.03 2.65
N LYS A 4 16.07 -17.93 2.49
CA LYS A 4 16.90 -17.15 3.42
C LYS A 4 16.45 -15.70 3.36
N ASP A 5 16.13 -15.16 4.51
CA ASP A 5 15.74 -13.77 4.71
C ASP A 5 16.92 -12.87 4.33
N THR A 6 16.81 -12.21 3.17
CA THR A 6 17.87 -11.33 2.63
C THR A 6 17.75 -9.90 3.14
N GLY A 7 16.65 -9.53 3.81
CA GLY A 7 16.44 -8.19 4.37
C GLY A 7 17.37 -7.89 5.55
N SER A 8 17.80 -8.91 6.28
CA SER A 8 18.68 -8.73 7.45
C SER A 8 20.11 -8.28 7.11
N VAL A 9 20.58 -8.47 5.88
CA VAL A 9 21.99 -8.21 5.54
C VAL A 9 22.22 -6.74 5.17
N SER A 10 21.27 -6.09 4.48
CA SER A 10 21.43 -4.69 4.09
C SER A 10 21.28 -3.74 5.28
N GLU A 11 20.36 -4.01 6.20
CA GLU A 11 20.21 -3.19 7.42
C GLU A 11 21.46 -3.22 8.31
N GLU A 12 22.04 -4.40 8.54
CA GLU A 12 23.22 -4.52 9.40
C GLU A 12 24.43 -3.85 8.75
N LEU A 13 24.56 -3.95 7.42
CA LEU A 13 25.60 -3.27 6.66
C LEU A 13 25.44 -1.75 6.73
N ILE A 14 24.22 -1.22 6.56
CA ILE A 14 23.93 0.22 6.70
C ILE A 14 24.23 0.70 8.13
N LYS A 15 23.87 -0.09 9.16
CA LYS A 15 24.20 0.21 10.56
C LYS A 15 25.71 0.23 10.79
N GLN A 16 26.45 -0.70 10.21
CA GLN A 16 27.92 -0.73 10.26
C GLN A 16 28.54 0.48 9.57
N LEU A 17 28.02 0.86 8.39
CA LEU A 17 28.48 2.03 7.63
C LEU A 17 28.30 3.32 8.44
N ARG A 18 27.13 3.54 9.04
CA ARG A 18 26.87 4.70 9.92
C ARG A 18 27.75 4.71 11.17
N ARG A 19 28.06 3.53 11.72
CA ARG A 19 28.96 3.41 12.88
C ARG A 19 30.40 3.79 12.50
N ASN A 20 30.83 3.48 11.27
CA ASN A 20 32.16 3.80 10.76
C ASN A 20 32.35 5.27 10.38
N GLU A 21 31.29 6.02 10.03
CA GLU A 21 31.37 7.48 9.83
C GLU A 21 31.82 8.25 11.07
N ARG A 22 31.66 7.66 12.28
CA ARG A 22 32.17 8.23 13.54
C ARG A 22 33.65 7.98 13.79
N MET A 23 34.29 7.11 13.01
CA MET A 23 35.74 6.90 13.09
C MET A 23 36.48 7.96 12.25
N SER A 24 37.72 8.28 12.62
CA SER A 24 38.57 9.22 11.88
C SER A 24 39.04 8.61 10.55
N LEU A 25 38.11 8.37 9.64
CA LEU A 25 38.40 7.90 8.31
C LEU A 25 39.10 9.00 7.52
N THR A 26 40.08 8.57 6.74
CA THR A 26 40.76 9.43 5.79
C THR A 26 39.76 9.93 4.74
N PRO A 27 40.02 11.08 4.08
CA PRO A 27 39.11 11.63 3.08
C PRO A 27 38.76 10.66 1.95
N TRP A 28 39.73 9.84 1.49
CA TRP A 28 39.49 8.85 0.44
C TRP A 28 38.60 7.70 0.91
N ALA A 29 38.80 7.19 2.13
CA ALA A 29 37.95 6.14 2.68
C ALA A 29 36.49 6.62 2.81
N ARG A 30 36.26 7.87 3.23
CA ARG A 30 34.91 8.47 3.26
C ARG A 30 34.26 8.56 1.88
N HIS A 31 35.03 8.89 0.85
CA HIS A 31 34.54 8.95 -0.53
C HIS A 31 34.10 7.56 -1.01
N ASP A 32 34.94 6.54 -0.83
CA ASP A 32 34.64 5.16 -1.24
C ASP A 32 33.41 4.60 -0.50
N PHE A 33 33.29 4.88 0.80
CA PHE A 33 32.10 4.47 1.57
C PHE A 33 30.82 5.15 1.07
N LYS A 34 30.87 6.45 0.77
CA LYS A 34 29.72 7.16 0.21
C LYS A 34 29.31 6.56 -1.13
N MET A 35 30.26 6.32 -2.03
CA MET A 35 30.00 5.70 -3.33
C MET A 35 29.36 4.31 -3.19
N ALA A 36 29.82 3.50 -2.22
CA ALA A 36 29.24 2.19 -1.94
C ALA A 36 27.81 2.29 -1.40
N ALA A 37 27.53 3.25 -0.50
CA ALA A 37 26.18 3.48 0.01
C ALA A 37 25.22 3.94 -1.10
N ASP A 38 25.63 4.92 -1.92
CA ASP A 38 24.84 5.42 -3.04
C ASP A 38 24.54 4.28 -4.06
N LEU A 39 25.50 3.38 -4.31
CA LEU A 39 25.31 2.22 -5.18
C LEU A 39 24.31 1.21 -4.60
N ILE A 40 24.37 0.93 -3.30
CA ILE A 40 23.43 0.02 -2.62
C ILE A 40 22.01 0.59 -2.72
N GLU A 41 21.83 1.88 -2.43
CA GLU A 41 20.54 2.56 -2.52
C GLU A 41 19.97 2.52 -3.95
N GLN A 42 20.81 2.76 -4.96
CA GLN A 42 20.41 2.62 -6.37
C GLN A 42 19.99 1.20 -6.74
N GLN A 43 20.70 0.17 -6.25
CA GLN A 43 20.38 -1.23 -6.50
C GLN A 43 19.07 -1.65 -5.82
N GLU A 44 18.85 -1.23 -4.57
CA GLU A 44 17.58 -1.48 -3.86
C GLU A 44 16.41 -0.79 -4.57
N ALA A 45 16.57 0.47 -4.99
CA ALA A 45 15.56 1.19 -5.75
C ALA A 45 15.25 0.55 -7.13
N ALA A 46 16.25 -0.04 -7.79
CA ALA A 46 16.05 -0.78 -9.04
C ALA A 46 15.29 -2.09 -8.79
N ARG A 47 15.69 -2.86 -7.77
CA ARG A 47 15.02 -4.10 -7.37
C ARG A 47 13.56 -3.86 -6.98
N ILE A 48 13.26 -2.77 -6.28
CA ILE A 48 11.88 -2.39 -5.93
C ILE A 48 11.07 -2.15 -7.20
N ARG A 49 11.60 -1.37 -8.15
CA ARG A 49 10.90 -1.11 -9.42
C ARG A 49 10.61 -2.40 -10.20
N GLU A 50 11.52 -3.36 -10.20
CA GLU A 50 11.29 -4.67 -10.82
C GLU A 50 10.20 -5.47 -10.09
N LEU A 51 10.19 -5.47 -8.76
CA LEU A 51 9.15 -6.14 -7.97
C LEU A 51 7.77 -5.49 -8.16
N GLU A 52 7.71 -4.16 -8.20
CA GLU A 52 6.48 -3.40 -8.48
C GLU A 52 5.97 -3.69 -9.90
N ALA A 53 6.86 -3.72 -10.90
CA ALA A 53 6.49 -4.07 -12.27
C ALA A 53 5.99 -5.52 -12.38
N ALA A 54 6.64 -6.47 -11.70
CA ALA A 54 6.21 -7.87 -11.66
C ALA A 54 4.85 -8.04 -10.96
N ALA A 55 4.66 -7.36 -9.83
CA ALA A 55 3.40 -7.37 -9.09
C ALA A 55 2.26 -6.73 -9.91
N SER A 56 2.53 -5.62 -10.60
CA SER A 56 1.57 -4.98 -11.49
C SER A 56 1.23 -5.86 -12.71
N ALA A 57 2.19 -6.63 -13.23
CA ALA A 57 1.95 -7.58 -14.32
C ALA A 57 1.15 -8.82 -13.86
N GLN A 58 1.25 -9.20 -12.58
CA GLN A 58 0.52 -10.32 -11.97
C GLN A 58 -0.83 -9.93 -11.36
N ALA A 59 -1.12 -8.64 -11.23
CA ALA A 59 -2.41 -8.13 -10.78
C ALA A 59 -3.48 -8.45 -11.83
N THR A 60 -3.96 -9.69 -11.85
CA THR A 60 -5.20 -10.03 -12.53
C THR A 60 -6.31 -9.27 -11.82
N VAL A 61 -7.10 -8.53 -12.60
CA VAL A 61 -8.34 -7.87 -12.15
C VAL A 61 -9.36 -8.98 -11.86
N GLY A 62 -9.12 -9.75 -10.81
CA GLY A 62 -10.00 -10.81 -10.32
C GLY A 62 -10.88 -10.29 -9.18
N ALA A 63 -11.99 -10.99 -8.93
CA ALA A 63 -12.83 -10.71 -7.77
C ALA A 63 -12.02 -10.91 -6.48
N VAL A 64 -11.98 -9.88 -5.64
CA VAL A 64 -11.22 -9.86 -4.37
C VAL A 64 -12.03 -10.36 -3.17
N ALA A 65 -13.32 -10.59 -3.38
CA ALA A 65 -14.23 -11.21 -2.43
C ALA A 65 -15.40 -11.86 -3.18
N TRP A 66 -15.96 -12.89 -2.57
CA TRP A 66 -17.06 -13.70 -3.08
C TRP A 66 -18.21 -13.69 -2.08
N MET A 67 -19.42 -13.56 -2.58
CA MET A 67 -20.64 -13.79 -1.81
C MET A 67 -21.12 -15.21 -2.05
N LEU A 68 -21.61 -15.86 -1.01
CA LEU A 68 -22.16 -17.21 -1.04
C LEU A 68 -23.55 -17.22 -0.40
N ARG A 69 -24.49 -17.91 -1.05
CA ARG A 69 -25.82 -18.22 -0.52
C ARG A 69 -26.00 -19.73 -0.53
N ILE A 70 -26.37 -20.32 0.61
CA ILE A 70 -26.46 -21.77 0.80
C ILE A 70 -27.92 -22.16 1.06
N GLY A 71 -28.40 -23.21 0.37
CA GLY A 71 -29.77 -23.69 0.45
C GLY A 71 -30.77 -22.64 -0.06
N ASP A 72 -31.92 -22.58 0.60
CA ASP A 72 -32.97 -21.60 0.34
C ASP A 72 -32.84 -20.37 1.26
N SER A 73 -31.64 -20.11 1.79
CA SER A 73 -31.37 -18.97 2.66
C SER A 73 -31.52 -17.65 1.91
N ASP A 74 -32.12 -16.66 2.58
CA ASP A 74 -32.20 -15.27 2.11
C ASP A 74 -30.93 -14.47 2.47
N VAL A 75 -30.02 -15.08 3.22
CA VAL A 75 -28.81 -14.46 3.77
C VAL A 75 -27.60 -14.80 2.90
N TRP A 76 -26.85 -13.76 2.54
CA TRP A 76 -25.55 -13.88 1.89
C TRP A 76 -24.42 -13.86 2.94
N THR A 77 -23.46 -14.77 2.81
CA THR A 77 -22.17 -14.75 3.52
C THR A 77 -21.04 -14.35 2.58
N TYR A 78 -19.87 -14.02 3.13
CA TYR A 78 -18.74 -13.49 2.37
C TYR A 78 -17.47 -14.27 2.64
N THR A 79 -16.64 -14.44 1.61
CA THR A 79 -15.30 -15.01 1.73
C THR A 79 -14.32 -14.34 0.77
N ARG A 80 -13.03 -14.43 1.09
CA ARG A 80 -11.95 -13.76 0.34
C ARG A 80 -11.53 -14.55 -0.90
N LEU A 81 -11.52 -15.89 -0.82
CA LEU A 81 -11.08 -16.75 -1.91
C LEU A 81 -12.27 -17.44 -2.56
N GLU A 82 -12.24 -17.54 -3.89
CA GLU A 82 -13.25 -18.30 -4.64
C GLU A 82 -13.32 -19.76 -4.17
N SER A 83 -12.15 -20.36 -3.91
CA SER A 83 -12.02 -21.73 -3.42
C SER A 83 -12.73 -21.95 -2.09
N ASP A 84 -12.78 -20.94 -1.24
CA ASP A 84 -13.44 -21.02 0.07
C ASP A 84 -14.96 -21.01 -0.12
N ALA A 85 -15.48 -20.22 -1.06
CA ALA A 85 -16.90 -20.21 -1.38
C ALA A 85 -17.35 -21.59 -1.89
N ASP A 86 -16.54 -22.22 -2.75
CA ASP A 86 -16.77 -23.58 -3.22
C ASP A 86 -16.64 -24.62 -2.11
N PHE A 87 -15.67 -24.46 -1.22
CA PHE A 87 -15.46 -25.35 -0.09
C PHE A 87 -16.70 -25.37 0.83
N TYR A 88 -17.15 -24.19 1.27
CA TYR A 88 -18.33 -24.07 2.13
C TYR A 88 -19.61 -24.53 1.42
N GLY A 89 -19.77 -24.18 0.14
CA GLY A 89 -20.90 -24.61 -0.66
C GLY A 89 -20.98 -26.13 -0.77
N LYS A 90 -19.88 -26.79 -1.16
CA LYS A 90 -19.82 -28.25 -1.34
C LYS A 90 -19.95 -29.01 -0.01
N GLN A 91 -19.29 -28.54 1.05
CA GLN A 91 -19.33 -29.21 2.36
C GLN A 91 -20.72 -29.18 2.98
N SER A 92 -21.55 -28.18 2.65
CA SER A 92 -22.91 -28.08 3.17
C SER A 92 -23.85 -29.20 2.66
N GLY A 93 -23.53 -29.83 1.53
CA GLY A 93 -24.43 -30.77 0.85
C GLY A 93 -25.70 -30.14 0.27
N LEU A 94 -25.86 -28.83 0.38
CA LEU A 94 -26.99 -28.06 -0.13
C LEU A 94 -26.66 -27.43 -1.48
N LYS A 95 -27.69 -27.07 -2.26
CA LYS A 95 -27.51 -26.20 -3.41
C LYS A 95 -26.94 -24.86 -2.92
N TYR A 96 -26.00 -24.29 -3.66
CA TYR A 96 -25.45 -22.99 -3.32
C TYR A 96 -25.26 -22.14 -4.57
N GLU A 97 -25.22 -20.84 -4.35
CA GLU A 97 -24.96 -19.83 -5.35
C GLU A 97 -23.79 -18.95 -4.89
N LYS A 98 -22.84 -18.70 -5.77
CA LYS A 98 -21.75 -17.76 -5.52
C LYS A 98 -21.68 -16.69 -6.61
N ARG A 99 -21.31 -15.47 -6.22
CA ARG A 99 -21.10 -14.34 -7.14
C ARG A 99 -19.95 -13.46 -6.64
N PRO A 100 -19.21 -12.80 -7.52
CA PRO A 100 -18.19 -11.82 -7.10
C PRO A 100 -18.86 -10.64 -6.39
N LEU A 101 -18.33 -10.24 -5.22
CA LEU A 101 -18.89 -9.14 -4.40
C LEU A 101 -18.58 -7.77 -5.01
N TYR A 102 -17.38 -7.59 -5.55
CA TYR A 102 -17.00 -6.49 -6.44
C TYR A 102 -15.77 -6.93 -7.24
N ALA A 103 -15.68 -6.45 -8.49
CA ALA A 103 -14.40 -6.44 -9.18
C ALA A 103 -13.46 -5.55 -8.36
N ALA A 104 -12.19 -5.93 -8.22
CA ALA A 104 -11.20 -5.01 -7.70
C ALA A 104 -11.36 -3.68 -8.48
N PRO A 105 -11.47 -2.53 -7.80
CA PRO A 105 -11.45 -1.26 -8.52
C PRO A 105 -10.20 -1.29 -9.41
N THR A 106 -10.34 -0.83 -10.66
CA THR A 106 -9.20 -0.70 -11.56
C THR A 106 -8.11 0.00 -10.76
N ALA A 107 -6.95 -0.65 -10.60
CA ALA A 107 -5.86 -0.08 -9.82
C ALA A 107 -5.68 1.35 -10.32
N SER A 108 -5.97 2.33 -9.46
CA SER A 108 -5.95 3.72 -9.90
C SER A 108 -4.52 4.09 -10.28
N ASP A 109 -4.38 5.23 -10.95
CA ASP A 109 -3.10 5.77 -11.40
C ASP A 109 -1.97 5.51 -10.40
N ALA A 110 -0.84 5.02 -10.92
CA ALA A 110 0.34 4.72 -10.13
C ALA A 110 0.70 5.89 -9.21
N TRP A 111 1.30 5.60 -8.05
CA TRP A 111 1.80 6.60 -7.12
C TRP A 111 2.60 7.69 -7.84
N GLN A 112 2.23 8.95 -7.60
CA GLN A 112 2.84 10.12 -8.21
C GLN A 112 3.72 10.86 -7.19
N PRO A 113 4.80 11.55 -7.61
CA PRO A 113 5.59 12.38 -6.69
C PRO A 113 4.73 13.41 -5.96
N ILE A 114 4.99 13.63 -4.67
CA ILE A 114 4.17 14.52 -3.83
C ILE A 114 4.11 15.97 -4.34
N GLU A 115 5.12 16.40 -5.10
CA GLU A 115 5.21 17.74 -5.68
C GLU A 115 4.10 17.98 -6.73
N THR A 116 3.54 16.92 -7.31
CA THR A 116 2.43 17.01 -8.28
C THR A 116 1.06 16.90 -7.62
N ALA A 117 1.00 16.73 -6.31
CA ALA A 117 -0.26 16.54 -5.59
C ALA A 117 -1.15 17.79 -5.63
N PRO A 118 -2.47 17.64 -5.67
CA PRO A 118 -3.38 18.78 -5.63
C PRO A 118 -3.21 19.54 -4.30
N LYS A 119 -2.96 20.85 -4.41
CA LYS A 119 -2.77 21.77 -3.28
C LYS A 119 -4.02 22.62 -2.98
N ASP A 120 -5.16 22.21 -3.51
CA ASP A 120 -6.46 22.89 -3.44
C ASP A 120 -7.38 22.39 -2.31
N GLY A 121 -6.87 21.49 -1.47
CA GLY A 121 -7.65 20.88 -0.38
C GLY A 121 -8.38 19.59 -0.76
N THR A 122 -8.20 19.09 -1.99
CA THR A 122 -8.68 17.76 -2.41
C THR A 122 -8.17 16.67 -1.47
N ASN A 123 -9.06 15.74 -1.11
CA ASN A 123 -8.67 14.54 -0.34
C ASN A 123 -7.96 13.55 -1.26
N ILE A 124 -6.79 13.09 -0.81
CA ILE A 124 -5.91 12.17 -1.52
C ILE A 124 -5.37 11.11 -0.57
N LEU A 125 -4.71 10.08 -1.10
CA LEU A 125 -3.83 9.22 -0.31
C LEU A 125 -2.40 9.75 -0.42
N ILE A 126 -1.67 9.73 0.68
CA ILE A 126 -0.23 10.03 0.74
C ILE A 126 0.53 8.86 1.38
N ARG A 127 1.82 8.74 1.08
CA ARG A 127 2.75 7.83 1.76
C ARG A 127 4.03 8.54 2.16
N PHE A 128 4.69 8.06 3.21
CA PHE A 128 5.92 8.62 3.76
C PHE A 128 7.10 7.69 3.46
N GLY A 129 7.82 7.89 2.35
CA GLY A 129 8.92 6.99 1.99
C GLY A 129 8.45 5.54 1.81
N LEU A 130 8.97 4.61 2.61
CA LEU A 130 8.55 3.20 2.65
C LEU A 130 7.48 2.91 3.73
N ASP A 131 7.07 3.92 4.49
CA ASP A 131 6.09 3.77 5.58
C ASP A 131 4.65 3.78 5.06
N GLY A 132 3.70 3.73 6.00
CA GLY A 132 2.27 3.58 5.80
C GLY A 132 1.61 4.62 4.88
N VAL A 133 0.38 4.30 4.51
CA VAL A 133 -0.49 5.12 3.66
C VAL A 133 -1.56 5.78 4.51
N SER A 134 -1.77 7.07 4.31
CA SER A 134 -2.76 7.88 5.03
C SER A 134 -3.66 8.63 4.07
N GLN A 135 -4.93 8.83 4.45
CA GLN A 135 -5.77 9.84 3.81
C GLN A 135 -5.33 11.23 4.28
N ALA A 136 -5.21 12.17 3.33
CA ALA A 136 -4.71 13.51 3.60
C ALA A 136 -5.36 14.57 2.71
N LYS A 137 -5.11 15.83 3.08
CA LYS A 137 -5.35 17.01 2.24
C LYS A 137 -4.30 18.08 2.50
N PHE A 138 -4.10 18.97 1.53
CA PHE A 138 -3.25 20.15 1.68
C PHE A 138 -4.06 21.35 2.15
N THR A 139 -3.57 22.09 3.15
CA THR A 139 -4.20 23.32 3.66
C THR A 139 -3.26 24.51 3.43
N PRO A 140 -3.52 25.35 2.41
CA PRO A 140 -2.68 26.50 2.10
C PRO A 140 -2.54 27.49 3.29
N GLY A 141 -1.34 28.05 3.45
CA GLY A 141 -1.04 29.06 4.48
C GLY A 141 -0.74 28.50 5.87
N TRP A 142 -0.82 27.19 6.08
CA TRP A 142 -0.41 26.55 7.33
C TRP A 142 1.09 26.26 7.34
N ALA A 143 1.73 26.39 8.52
CA ALA A 143 3.15 26.06 8.68
C ALA A 143 3.46 24.57 8.40
N TRP A 144 2.47 23.70 8.63
CA TRP A 144 2.51 22.26 8.34
C TRP A 144 1.27 21.94 7.48
N PRO A 145 1.35 22.17 6.16
CA PRO A 145 0.17 22.27 5.32
C PRO A 145 -0.46 20.92 4.98
N TRP A 146 0.29 19.81 5.02
CA TRP A 146 -0.30 18.48 4.89
C TRP A 146 -1.01 18.12 6.19
N GLN A 147 -2.29 17.78 6.11
CA GLN A 147 -3.08 17.28 7.22
C GLN A 147 -3.54 15.86 6.89
N PHE A 148 -3.29 14.90 7.77
CA PHE A 148 -3.54 13.50 7.50
C PHE A 148 -3.92 12.72 8.74
N ILE A 149 -4.57 11.59 8.50
CA ILE A 149 -5.01 10.65 9.54
C ILE A 149 -3.94 9.58 9.68
N ASP A 150 -3.49 9.34 10.91
CA ASP A 150 -2.41 8.40 11.21
C ASP A 150 -2.61 7.71 12.56
N THR A 151 -1.94 6.58 12.77
CA THR A 151 -1.88 5.81 14.01
C THR A 151 -0.42 5.60 14.41
N ASN A 152 0.20 6.62 15.01
CA ASN A 152 1.61 6.55 15.44
C ASN A 152 1.89 5.41 16.43
N ASP A 153 0.90 4.99 17.20
CA ASP A 153 0.97 3.91 18.19
C ASP A 153 0.24 2.62 17.74
N GLY A 154 -0.30 2.60 16.52
CA GLY A 154 -1.13 1.51 15.99
C GLY A 154 -2.51 1.37 16.62
N VAL A 155 -2.93 2.30 17.48
CA VAL A 155 -4.20 2.19 18.24
C VAL A 155 -5.03 3.47 18.15
N THR A 156 -4.41 4.63 18.28
CA THR A 156 -5.07 5.93 18.38
C THR A 156 -5.11 6.61 17.02
N TRP A 157 -6.31 6.91 16.53
CA TRP A 157 -6.51 7.72 15.33
C TRP A 157 -6.23 9.19 15.64
N MET A 158 -5.14 9.71 15.07
CA MET A 158 -4.68 11.08 15.27
C MET A 158 -4.72 11.88 13.97
N LEU A 159 -4.86 13.19 14.13
CA LEU A 159 -4.77 14.17 13.05
C LEU A 159 -3.38 14.81 13.07
N ASN A 160 -2.47 14.25 12.27
CA ASN A 160 -1.09 14.71 12.16
C ASN A 160 -0.91 15.72 11.04
N ARG A 161 0.27 16.37 11.03
CA ARG A 161 0.64 17.35 10.01
C ARG A 161 2.09 17.23 9.59
N ALA A 162 2.36 17.55 8.33
CA ALA A 162 3.69 17.47 7.71
C ALA A 162 3.97 18.68 6.80
N VAL A 163 5.25 18.91 6.53
CA VAL A 163 5.75 19.79 5.47
C VAL A 163 6.24 18.96 4.29
N ASP A 164 6.39 19.57 3.12
CA ASP A 164 7.13 18.95 2.02
C ASP A 164 8.62 18.79 2.41
N GLY A 165 9.28 17.73 1.93
CA GLY A 165 10.71 17.47 2.16
C GLY A 165 11.01 16.29 3.11
N PRO A 166 12.23 16.22 3.69
CA PRO A 166 12.65 15.09 4.52
C PRO A 166 11.70 14.84 5.71
N GLY A 167 11.17 13.62 5.82
CA GLY A 167 10.17 13.25 6.82
C GLY A 167 8.73 13.64 6.48
N GLY A 168 8.51 14.31 5.35
CA GLY A 168 7.20 14.57 4.77
C GLY A 168 6.69 13.44 3.88
N PRO A 169 5.46 13.55 3.36
CA PRO A 169 4.97 12.61 2.36
C PRO A 169 5.84 12.68 1.11
N SER A 170 6.09 11.54 0.48
CA SER A 170 6.93 11.44 -0.73
C SER A 170 6.12 11.21 -2.00
N HIS A 171 4.94 10.60 -1.88
CA HIS A 171 4.07 10.32 -3.02
C HIS A 171 2.61 10.47 -2.65
N TRP A 172 1.78 10.61 -3.67
CA TRP A 172 0.33 10.64 -3.56
C TRP A 172 -0.36 9.82 -4.65
N MET A 173 -1.64 9.57 -4.45
CA MET A 173 -2.56 9.08 -5.47
C MET A 173 -3.97 9.59 -5.15
N PRO A 174 -4.87 9.70 -6.14
CA PRO A 174 -6.27 10.02 -5.86
C PRO A 174 -6.90 8.98 -4.94
N LEU A 175 -7.95 9.36 -4.20
CA LEU A 175 -8.78 8.37 -3.52
C LEU A 175 -9.37 7.40 -4.56
N PRO A 176 -9.38 6.08 -4.30
CA PRO A 176 -10.00 5.14 -5.21
C PRO A 176 -11.48 5.49 -5.37
N ALA A 177 -12.00 5.28 -6.58
CA ALA A 177 -13.43 5.39 -6.80
C ALA A 177 -14.16 4.49 -5.80
N ALA A 178 -15.23 5.03 -5.20
CA ALA A 178 -16.10 4.22 -4.37
C ALA A 178 -16.54 2.98 -5.17
N PRO A 179 -16.61 1.79 -4.55
CA PRO A 179 -17.13 0.61 -5.22
C PRO A 179 -18.47 0.93 -5.84
N ALA A 180 -18.65 0.60 -7.12
CA ALA A 180 -19.96 0.71 -7.75
C ALA A 180 -20.96 -0.11 -6.92
N ALA A 181 -22.01 0.53 -6.41
CA ALA A 181 -23.03 -0.16 -5.66
C ALA A 181 -23.69 -1.22 -6.56
N LEU A 182 -23.45 -2.51 -6.28
CA LEU A 182 -24.13 -3.62 -6.96
C LEU A 182 -25.54 -3.87 -6.42
N PHE A 183 -26.17 -2.88 -5.81
CA PHE A 183 -27.56 -2.97 -5.39
C PHE A 183 -28.48 -2.71 -6.57
N GLN A 184 -28.61 -3.70 -7.45
CA GLN A 184 -29.85 -3.83 -8.21
C GLN A 184 -30.93 -4.27 -7.21
N GLN A 185 -31.63 -3.28 -6.64
CA GLN A 185 -32.93 -3.49 -6.04
C GLN A 185 -33.83 -4.11 -7.11
N LYS A 186 -34.08 -5.40 -6.99
CA LYS A 186 -35.17 -6.07 -7.69
C LYS A 186 -36.46 -5.68 -6.97
N GLU A 187 -36.89 -4.44 -7.13
CA GLU A 187 -38.23 -4.05 -6.71
C GLU A 187 -39.23 -4.43 -7.81
N ALA A 188 -40.19 -5.26 -7.38
CA ALA A 188 -41.53 -5.45 -7.92
C ALA A 188 -41.69 -5.96 -9.37
N SER A 189 -41.93 -7.27 -9.50
CA SER A 189 -43.09 -7.83 -10.21
C SER A 189 -43.42 -9.20 -9.66
#